data_AF-A0A417YHR3-F1
#
_entry.id   AF-A0A417YHR3-F1
#
_cell.length_a   1.000
_cell.length_b   1.000
_cell.length_c   1.000
_cell.angle_alpha   90.00
_cell.angle_beta   90.00
_cell.angle_gamma   90.00
#
_symmetry.space_group_name_H-M   'P 1'
#
loop_
_entity.id
_entity.type
_entity.pdbx_description
1 polymer ?
#
loop_
_entity_poly.entity_id
_entity_poly.type
_entity_poly.pdbx_seq_one_letter_code
_entity_poly.pdbx_strand_id
1 'polypeptide(L)' 'MKWQIPPHGEMYKLVATRKHKGDISLIVLYNGQRREYSWKNVPNLKDKGLKDYLLSMNEGITKGIYDVALLDEELGPLF' A
#
# COMPACT_ATOMS: atom_id res chain seq x y z
N MET A 1 0.84 -2.50 18.76
CA MET A 1 0.17 -2.91 17.51
C MET A 1 1.07 -3.91 16.81
N LYS A 2 0.54 -5.05 16.34
CA LYS A 2 1.32 -6.06 15.61
C LYS A 2 1.28 -5.72 14.12
N TRP A 3 2.41 -5.29 13.58
CA TRP A 3 2.62 -5.02 12.15
C TRP A 3 2.39 -6.28 11.32
N GLN A 4 1.79 -6.17 10.14
CA GLN A 4 1.58 -7.30 9.23
C GLN A 4 2.22 -7.00 7.87
N ILE A 5 2.98 -7.96 7.36
CA ILE A 5 3.53 -7.89 6.00
C ILE A 5 2.34 -8.15 5.06
N PRO A 6 2.03 -7.22 4.14
CA PRO A 6 0.98 -7.46 3.17
C PRO A 6 1.36 -8.62 2.24
N PRO A 7 0.40 -9.45 1.81
CA PRO A 7 0.67 -10.56 0.91
C PRO A 7 1.38 -10.06 -0.35
N HIS A 8 2.41 -10.76 -0.81
CA HIS A 8 3.05 -10.48 -2.10
C HIS A 8 2.11 -10.94 -3.22
N GLY A 9 1.70 -10.02 -4.08
CA GLY A 9 1.30 -10.38 -5.44
C GLY A 9 2.54 -10.37 -6.32
N GLU A 10 2.64 -11.27 -7.30
CA GLU A 10 3.81 -11.39 -8.19
C GLU A 10 4.25 -10.06 -8.84
N MET A 11 3.35 -9.08 -8.99
CA MET A 11 3.62 -7.75 -9.57
C MET A 11 3.41 -6.56 -8.63
N TYR A 12 2.74 -6.75 -7.48
CA TYR A 12 2.29 -5.66 -6.60
C TYR A 12 2.64 -5.95 -5.16
N LYS A 13 3.31 -5.01 -4.51
CA LYS A 13 3.59 -5.06 -3.07
C LYS A 13 3.16 -3.74 -2.43
N LEU A 14 2.12 -3.77 -1.60
CA LEU A 14 1.85 -2.64 -0.70
C LEU A 14 3.01 -2.55 0.30
N VAL A 15 3.66 -1.40 0.42
CA VAL A 15 4.80 -1.23 1.33
C VAL A 15 4.37 -0.48 2.57
N ALA A 16 3.53 0.53 2.38
CA ALA A 16 3.04 1.36 3.46
C ALA A 16 1.72 2.03 3.12
N THR A 17 1.03 2.48 4.15
CA THR A 17 -0.13 3.36 4.08
C THR A 17 0.10 4.56 4.98
N ARG A 18 -0.35 5.73 4.52
CA ARG A 18 -0.27 6.98 5.27
C ARG A 18 -1.65 7.60 5.38
N LYS A 19 -2.16 7.69 6.60
CA LYS A 19 -3.49 8.26 6.85
C LYS A 19 -3.39 9.78 6.95
N HIS A 20 -4.20 10.48 6.15
CA HIS A 20 -4.32 11.93 6.15
C HIS A 20 -5.75 12.34 6.53
N LYS A 21 -5.98 13.65 6.77
CA LYS A 21 -7.33 14.16 7.05
C LYS A 21 -8.24 13.92 5.84
N GLY A 22 -9.00 12.84 5.92
CA GLY A 22 -10.02 12.48 4.94
C GLY A 22 -9.56 11.53 3.83
N ASP A 23 -8.33 11.04 3.79
CA ASP A 23 -7.90 10.04 2.79
C ASP A 23 -6.76 9.16 3.33
N ILE A 24 -6.44 8.08 2.62
CA ILE A 24 -5.33 7.18 2.92
C ILE A 24 -4.46 7.07 1.68
N SER A 25 -3.22 7.54 1.75
CA SER A 25 -2.22 7.28 0.72
C SER A 25 -1.70 5.86 0.85
N LEU A 26 -1.55 5.17 -0.26
CA LEU A 26 -1.04 3.82 -0.37
C LEU A 26 0.25 3.88 -1.17
N ILE A 27 1.33 3.37 -0.60
CA ILE A 27 2.61 3.29 -1.28
C ILE A 27 2.80 1.85 -1.72
N VAL A 28 2.78 1.65 -3.03
CA VAL A 28 2.85 0.33 -3.68
C VAL A 28 4.11 0.28 -4.53
N LEU A 29 4.85 -0.81 -4.41
CA LEU A 29 5.86 -1.18 -5.40
C LEU A 29 5.18 -1.93 -6.55
N TYR A 30 5.37 -1.41 -7.75
CA TYR A 30 4.91 -2.00 -9.00
C TYR A 30 6.10 -2.16 -9.93
N ASN A 31 6.46 -3.39 -10.29
CA ASN A 31 7.66 -3.71 -11.07
C ASN A 31 8.95 -3.03 -10.55
N GLY A 32 9.13 -3.03 -9.22
CA GLY A 32 10.28 -2.38 -8.57
C GLY A 32 10.22 -0.85 -8.53
N GLN A 33 9.18 -0.22 -9.10
CA GLN A 33 8.97 1.23 -9.01
C GLN A 33 7.95 1.57 -7.93
N ARG A 34 8.30 2.54 -7.10
CA ARG A 34 7.39 3.11 -6.11
C ARG A 34 6.30 3.93 -6.81
N ARG A 35 5.04 3.62 -6.49
CA ARG A 35 3.87 4.38 -6.89
C ARG A 35 3.02 4.70 -5.68
N GLU A 36 2.42 5.88 -5.70
CA GLU A 36 1.49 6.32 -4.65
C GLU A 36 0.08 6.37 -5.22
N TYR A 37 -0.87 5.80 -4.47
CA TYR A 37 -2.27 5.76 -4.82
C TYR A 37 -3.11 6.32 -3.68
N SER A 38 -4.18 7.03 -4.01
CA SER A 38 -5.19 7.41 -3.03
C SER A 38 -6.18 6.26 -2.84
N TRP A 39 -6.46 5.89 -1.59
CA TRP A 39 -7.44 4.87 -1.25
C TRP A 39 -8.82 5.18 -1.82
N LYS A 40 -9.25 6.45 -1.81
CA LYS A 40 -10.50 6.88 -2.46
C LYS A 40 -10.55 6.61 -3.95
N ASN A 41 -9.39 6.60 -4.62
CA ASN A 41 -9.29 6.37 -6.06
C ASN A 41 -9.11 4.89 -6.42
N VAL A 42 -8.86 4.01 -5.45
CA VAL A 42 -8.71 2.56 -5.67
C VAL A 42 -9.88 1.94 -6.44
N PRO A 43 -11.16 2.25 -6.13
CA PRO A 43 -12.30 1.71 -6.89
C PRO A 43 -12.28 2.06 -8.39
N ASN A 44 -11.61 3.15 -8.75
CA ASN A 44 -11.52 3.69 -10.12
C ASN A 44 -10.23 3.29 -10.86
N LEU A 45 -9.38 2.45 -10.24
CA LEU A 45 -8.17 1.96 -10.91
C LEU A 45 -8.52 1.13 -12.15
N LYS A 46 -7.84 1.43 -13.27
CA LYS A 46 -7.95 0.66 -14.52
C LYS A 46 -7.29 -0.72 -14.41
N ASP A 47 -6.28 -0.83 -13.56
CA ASP A 47 -5.60 -2.09 -13.28
C ASP A 47 -6.44 -2.92 -12.32
N LYS A 48 -7.13 -3.92 -12.88
CA LYS A 48 -8.00 -4.81 -12.11
C LYS A 48 -7.23 -5.64 -11.09
N GLY A 49 -6.00 -6.06 -11.40
CA GLY A 49 -5.17 -6.86 -10.50
C GLY A 49 -4.75 -6.05 -9.27
N LEU A 50 -4.24 -4.84 -9.48
CA LEU A 50 -3.91 -3.91 -8.39
C LEU A 50 -5.13 -3.54 -7.56
N LYS A 51 -6.27 -3.29 -8.23
CA LYS A 51 -7.53 -2.97 -7.56
C LYS A 51 -7.98 -4.10 -6.64
N ASP A 52 -8.09 -5.32 -7.15
CA ASP A 52 -8.56 -6.48 -6.39
C ASP A 52 -7.59 -6.79 -5.24
N TYR A 53 -6.27 -6.66 -5.48
CA TYR A 53 -5.24 -6.77 -4.46
C TYR A 53 -5.42 -5.76 -3.32
N LEU A 54 -5.53 -4.46 -3.63
CA LEU A 54 -5.72 -3.42 -2.62
C LEU A 54 -7.06 -3.56 -1.88
N LEU A 55 -8.12 -3.94 -2.58
CA LEU A 55 -9.44 -4.19 -1.98
C LEU A 55 -9.43 -5.39 -1.03
N SER A 56 -8.63 -6.42 -1.30
CA SER A 56 -8.46 -7.56 -0.38
C SER A 56 -7.89 -7.14 0.98
N MET A 57 -7.14 -6.03 1.02
CA MET A 57 -6.52 -5.47 2.22
C MET A 57 -7.29 -4.28 2.80
N ASN A 58 -8.52 -4.03 2.35
CA ASN A 58 -9.36 -2.90 2.79
C ASN A 58 -9.39 -2.74 4.32
N GLU A 59 -9.62 -3.84 5.05
CA GLU A 59 -9.70 -3.81 6.51
C GLU A 59 -8.37 -3.36 7.15
N GLY A 60 -7.23 -3.83 6.64
CA GLY A 60 -5.93 -3.45 7.15
C GLY A 60 -5.56 -2.00 6.82
N ILE A 61 -5.84 -1.57 5.58
CA ILE A 61 -5.59 -0.21 5.10
C ILE A 61 -6.40 0.80 5.91
N THR A 62 -7.71 0.56 6.09
CA THR A 62 -8.60 1.45 6.85
C THR A 62 -8.23 1.55 8.33
N LYS A 63 -7.74 0.44 8.91
CA LYS A 63 -7.20 0.38 10.27
C LYS A 63 -5.78 0.95 10.40
N GLY A 64 -5.09 1.21 9.29
CA GLY A 64 -3.72 1.75 9.28
C GLY A 64 -2.67 0.76 9.79
N ILE A 65 -2.86 -0.54 9.57
CA ILE A 65 -1.93 -1.57 10.10
C ILE A 65 -0.63 -1.69 9.29
N TYR A 66 -0.57 -1.06 8.12
CA TYR A 66 0.58 -1.04 7.21
C TYR A 66 1.22 0.35 7.27
N ASP A 67 2.11 0.63 8.23
CA ASP A 67 2.66 1.98 8.44
C ASP A 67 3.96 2.21 7.64
N VAL A 68 4.29 3.49 7.45
CA VAL A 68 5.44 4.03 6.72
C VAL A 68 6.78 3.55 7.28
N ALA A 69 6.85 3.08 8.52
CA ALA A 69 8.07 2.49 9.07
C ALA A 69 8.59 1.28 8.27
N LEU A 70 7.69 0.48 7.67
CA LEU A 70 8.08 -0.62 6.77
C LEU A 70 8.78 -0.13 5.49
N LEU A 71 8.56 1.14 5.12
CA LEU A 71 9.15 1.75 3.94
C LEU A 71 10.66 1.94 4.09
N ASP A 72 11.12 2.28 5.30
CA ASP A 72 12.54 2.45 5.61
C ASP A 72 13.27 1.09 5.71
N GLU A 73 12.58 0.02 6.15
CA GLU A 73 13.14 -1.34 6.18
C GLU A 73 13.21 -1.99 4.79
N GLU A 74 12.20 -1.78 3.94
CA GLU A 74 12.09 -2.46 2.64
C GLU A 74 12.78 -1.73 1.48
N LEU A 75 12.93 -0.40 1.56
CA LEU A 75 13.62 0.39 0.54
C LEU A 75 15.05 0.78 0.94
N GLY A 76 15.44 0.47 2.18
CA GLY A 76 16.64 1.02 2.80
C GLY A 76 16.50 2.51 3.12
N PRO A 77 17.32 3.05 4.05
CA PRO A 77 17.39 4.49 4.27
C PRO A 77 17.92 5.14 3.00
N LEU A 78 17.02 5.78 2.24
CA LEU A 78 17.28 6.50 0.99
C LEU A 78 18.70 7.11 0.90
N PHE A 79 19.61 6.40 0.22
CA PHE A 79 20.77 6.92 -0.52
C PHE A 79 21.16 5.94 -1.64
#